data_AF-A0A7Y9TTY4-F1
#
_entry.id   AF-A0A7Y9TTY4-F1
#
_cell.length_a   1.000
_cell.length_b   1.000
_cell.length_c   1.000
_cell.angle_alpha   90.00
_cell.angle_beta   90.00
_cell.angle_gamma   90.00
#
_symmetry.space_group_name_H-M   'P 1'
#
loop_
_entity.id
_entity.type
_entity.pdbx_description
1 polymer ?
#
loop_
_entity_poly.entity_id
_entity_poly.type
_entity_poly.pdbx_seq_one_letter_code
_entity_poly.pdbx_strand_id
1 'polypeptide(L)'
;MALHISRWILISTFLAATAGAQVFVVGEKTATADISTDFAPTRVSLPTDKLTERGRRDLVRNLEAEQGFAHRALPMGAGITLQANGQLKPGPDQYRQLIYKKGESSAAGDRIVITAVTFKPDSIILDLNGGPYAKHRFLSHVSFNDAPVTAQAPAATGSRVTLSFEGGVPEISAPEVKALLEPVLDFGVKTSEEAYADTLPAPLKDAIAAHDVLVGMNHRMVLAALGSPESKVREHDPNDPDGPRFEEWIYGHVPQTVRFVRFEGDRVSQVKIAAMGKPMEVHDQNELGDYLPPPPTREIALGDAKPGDTQQGTHTAPPTLRKPGDPDPPPNTSGQVQFPTQKQSPTAAPIPATVPPASTPPSQ
;
A
#
# COMPACT_ATOMS: atom_id res chain seq x y z
N MET A 1 -16.89 -98.11 8.22
CA MET A 1 -15.42 -98.04 8.33
C MET A 1 -15.00 -96.74 7.67
N ALA A 2 -14.31 -95.88 8.42
CA ALA A 2 -14.04 -94.49 8.09
C ALA A 2 -13.09 -94.32 6.90
N LEU A 3 -13.25 -93.25 6.12
CA LEU A 3 -12.20 -92.23 6.01
C LEU A 3 -12.75 -90.94 5.37
N HIS A 4 -12.66 -89.87 6.15
CA HIS A 4 -12.81 -88.48 5.71
C HIS A 4 -11.63 -88.09 4.82
N ILE A 5 -11.89 -87.41 3.70
CA ILE A 5 -10.93 -86.43 3.15
C ILE A 5 -11.71 -85.16 2.77
N SER A 6 -11.31 -84.08 3.42
CA SER A 6 -11.90 -82.75 3.39
C SER A 6 -11.59 -82.01 2.10
N ARG A 7 -12.57 -81.18 1.70
CA ARG A 7 -12.50 -80.03 0.78
C ARG A 7 -11.21 -79.22 0.95
N TRP A 8 -10.83 -78.48 -0.10
CA TRP A 8 -10.62 -77.02 -0.12
C TRP A 8 -10.81 -76.53 -1.57
N ILE A 9 -11.80 -75.67 -1.80
CA ILE A 9 -11.99 -74.94 -3.05
C ILE A 9 -11.60 -73.50 -2.76
N LEU A 10 -10.52 -73.03 -3.37
CA LEU A 10 -10.13 -71.63 -3.37
C LEU A 10 -11.09 -70.86 -4.30
N ILE A 11 -11.98 -70.07 -3.70
CA ILE A 11 -12.77 -69.06 -4.43
C ILE A 11 -11.95 -67.78 -4.42
N SER A 12 -11.33 -67.47 -5.56
CA SER A 12 -10.70 -66.18 -5.81
C SER A 12 -11.80 -65.15 -6.11
N THR A 13 -12.14 -64.33 -5.13
CA THR A 13 -12.98 -63.14 -5.30
C THR A 13 -12.13 -62.01 -5.85
N PHE A 14 -12.30 -61.72 -7.14
CA PHE A 14 -11.83 -60.48 -7.76
C PHE A 14 -12.62 -59.31 -7.16
N LEU A 15 -11.98 -58.53 -6.28
CA LEU A 15 -12.54 -57.29 -5.75
C LEU A 15 -12.36 -56.20 -6.80
N ALA A 16 -13.40 -55.93 -7.59
CA ALA A 16 -13.43 -54.78 -8.49
C ALA A 16 -13.50 -53.51 -7.63
N ALA A 17 -12.38 -52.80 -7.51
CA ALA A 17 -12.32 -51.49 -6.87
C ALA A 17 -13.04 -50.47 -7.76
N THR A 18 -14.30 -50.21 -7.47
CA THR A 18 -15.02 -49.08 -8.06
C THR A 18 -14.45 -47.80 -7.45
N ALA A 19 -13.63 -47.08 -8.22
CA ALA A 19 -13.21 -45.73 -7.87
C ALA A 19 -14.46 -44.82 -7.87
N GLY A 20 -15.07 -44.63 -6.71
CA GLY A 20 -16.13 -43.66 -6.53
C GLY A 20 -15.54 -42.27 -6.68
N ALA A 21 -15.92 -41.55 -7.73
CA ALA A 21 -15.64 -40.12 -7.84
C ALA A 21 -16.29 -39.43 -6.64
N GLN A 22 -15.48 -38.99 -5.67
CA GLN A 22 -15.95 -38.22 -4.54
C GLN A 22 -16.28 -36.81 -5.05
N VAL A 23 -17.56 -36.57 -5.32
CA VAL A 23 -18.08 -35.24 -5.62
C VAL A 23 -18.09 -34.46 -4.32
N PHE A 24 -17.09 -33.60 -4.11
CA PHE A 24 -17.09 -32.64 -3.01
C PHE A 24 -18.16 -31.59 -3.28
N VAL A 25 -19.35 -31.81 -2.71
CA VAL A 25 -20.39 -30.77 -2.70
C VAL A 25 -19.97 -29.75 -1.65
N VAL A 26 -19.47 -28.61 -2.12
CA VAL A 26 -19.16 -27.47 -1.26
C VAL A 26 -20.49 -26.88 -0.78
N GLY A 27 -20.92 -27.30 0.41
CA GLY A 27 -22.07 -26.72 1.10
C GLY A 27 -21.67 -25.47 1.90
N GLU A 28 -22.65 -24.66 2.30
CA GLU A 28 -22.48 -23.43 3.10
C GLU A 28 -21.55 -23.63 4.31
N LYS A 29 -21.70 -24.76 5.03
CA LYS A 29 -20.89 -25.09 6.20
C LYS A 29 -19.43 -25.40 5.88
N THR A 30 -19.15 -25.98 4.71
CA THR A 30 -17.78 -26.31 4.28
C THR A 30 -17.09 -25.08 3.69
N ALA A 31 -17.83 -24.21 2.98
CA ALA A 31 -17.31 -22.97 2.40
C ALA A 31 -16.99 -21.88 3.43
N THR A 32 -17.62 -21.92 4.61
CA THR A 32 -17.49 -20.87 5.64
C THR A 32 -16.82 -21.35 6.93
N ALA A 33 -16.26 -22.57 6.92
CA ALA A 33 -15.64 -23.18 8.10
C ALA A 33 -14.45 -22.37 8.63
N ASP A 34 -13.70 -21.72 7.74
CA ASP A 34 -12.49 -20.96 8.08
C ASP A 34 -12.78 -19.52 8.53
N ILE A 35 -14.04 -19.08 8.50
CA ILE A 35 -14.42 -17.72 8.90
C ILE A 35 -14.49 -17.64 10.43
N SER A 36 -13.56 -16.89 11.02
CA SER A 36 -13.56 -16.59 12.45
C SER A 36 -14.78 -15.74 12.83
N THR A 37 -15.57 -16.24 13.79
CA THR A 37 -16.74 -15.53 14.33
C THR A 37 -16.59 -15.15 15.80
N ASP A 38 -15.45 -15.46 16.42
CA ASP A 38 -15.20 -15.12 17.82
C ASP A 38 -15.17 -13.60 17.98
N PHE A 39 -15.86 -13.10 18.99
CA PHE A 39 -16.04 -11.66 19.19
C PHE A 39 -15.85 -11.31 20.66
N ALA A 40 -14.86 -10.46 20.93
CA ALA A 40 -14.63 -9.87 22.25
C ALA A 40 -15.19 -8.43 22.25
N PRO A 41 -16.13 -8.08 23.14
CA PRO A 41 -16.65 -6.72 23.23
C PRO A 41 -15.57 -5.76 23.75
N THR A 42 -15.60 -4.53 23.25
CA THR A 42 -14.73 -3.45 23.69
C THR A 42 -15.13 -2.95 25.07
N ARG A 43 -14.20 -2.27 25.76
CA ARG A 43 -14.43 -1.64 27.06
C ARG A 43 -13.92 -0.20 27.07
N VAL A 44 -14.48 0.63 26.20
CA VAL A 44 -14.15 2.06 26.12
C VAL A 44 -15.12 2.85 27.01
N SER A 45 -14.63 3.79 27.81
CA SER A 45 -15.50 4.68 28.58
C SER A 45 -16.21 5.66 27.66
N LEU A 46 -17.54 5.65 27.64
CA LEU A 46 -18.33 6.55 26.81
C LEU A 46 -18.83 7.74 27.66
N PRO A 47 -18.57 8.99 27.23
CA PRO A 47 -19.16 10.16 27.85
C PRO A 47 -20.69 10.18 27.68
N THR A 48 -21.39 10.84 28.61
CA THR A 48 -22.86 10.99 28.54
C THR A 48 -23.29 12.15 27.63
N ASP A 49 -22.39 13.12 27.42
CA ASP A 49 -22.66 14.29 26.59
C ASP A 49 -22.83 13.88 25.12
N LYS A 50 -23.76 14.55 24.43
CA LYS A 50 -24.04 14.26 23.02
C LYS A 50 -23.00 14.87 22.09
N LEU A 51 -22.79 14.22 20.95
CA LEU A 51 -21.86 14.68 19.93
C LEU A 51 -22.20 16.11 19.47
N THR A 52 -21.23 17.00 19.61
CA THR A 52 -21.26 18.38 19.15
C THR A 52 -20.95 18.46 17.66
N GLU A 53 -21.40 19.53 16.99
CA GLU A 53 -21.09 19.75 15.57
C GLU A 53 -19.57 19.93 15.33
N ARG A 54 -18.84 20.43 16.33
CA ARG A 54 -17.38 20.50 16.29
C ARG A 54 -16.77 19.09 16.36
N GLY A 55 -17.15 18.30 17.36
CA GLY A 55 -16.69 16.91 17.51
C GLY A 55 -16.99 16.08 16.26
N ARG A 56 -18.17 16.27 15.65
CA ARG A 56 -18.53 15.66 14.37
C ARG A 56 -17.55 15.98 13.24
N ARG A 57 -17.16 17.25 13.07
CA ARG A 57 -16.20 17.66 12.04
C ARG A 57 -14.81 17.10 12.31
N ASP A 58 -14.40 17.10 13.57
CA ASP A 58 -13.12 16.53 13.99
C ASP A 58 -13.10 15.01 13.72
N LEU A 59 -14.20 14.30 13.95
CA LEU A 59 -14.32 12.88 13.60
C LEU A 59 -14.25 12.65 12.09
N VAL A 60 -14.99 13.43 11.27
CA VAL A 60 -14.91 13.31 9.81
C VAL A 60 -13.47 13.49 9.33
N ARG A 61 -12.80 14.57 9.79
CA ARG A 61 -11.43 14.89 9.37
C ARG A 61 -10.42 13.79 9.70
N ASN A 62 -10.58 13.10 10.83
CA ASN A 62 -9.61 12.12 11.32
C ASN A 62 -9.97 10.67 10.97
N LEU A 63 -11.19 10.39 10.49
CA LEU A 63 -11.63 9.05 10.12
C LEU A 63 -11.83 8.88 8.61
N GLU A 64 -12.18 9.95 7.89
CA GLU A 64 -12.31 9.88 6.44
C GLU A 64 -10.92 9.68 5.80
N ALA A 65 -10.83 8.74 4.87
CA ALA A 65 -9.60 8.26 4.24
C ALA A 65 -8.60 7.54 5.18
N GLU A 66 -9.01 7.21 6.40
CA GLU A 66 -8.18 6.42 7.31
C GLU A 66 -8.01 5.00 6.77
N GLN A 67 -6.79 4.47 6.87
CA GLN A 67 -6.45 3.12 6.44
C GLN A 67 -6.42 2.16 7.64
N GLY A 68 -6.85 0.93 7.41
CA GLY A 68 -6.88 -0.12 8.42
C GLY A 68 -6.71 -1.50 7.81
N PHE A 69 -6.78 -2.51 8.65
CA PHE A 69 -6.90 -3.91 8.27
C PHE A 69 -8.21 -4.49 8.77
N ALA A 70 -8.85 -5.35 7.99
CA ALA A 70 -10.01 -6.08 8.46
C ALA A 70 -9.56 -7.19 9.43
N HIS A 71 -10.06 -7.23 10.66
CA HIS A 71 -9.79 -8.34 11.59
C HIS A 71 -10.56 -9.61 11.23
N ARG A 72 -11.61 -9.49 10.40
CA ARG A 72 -12.46 -10.58 9.97
C ARG A 72 -12.93 -10.37 8.53
N ALA A 73 -13.33 -11.46 7.88
CA ALA A 73 -13.92 -11.45 6.55
C ALA A 73 -15.15 -10.53 6.50
N LEU A 74 -15.11 -9.42 5.78
CA LEU A 74 -16.22 -8.48 5.68
C LEU A 74 -17.13 -8.86 4.51
N PRO A 75 -18.45 -8.79 4.66
CA PRO A 75 -19.35 -9.15 3.57
C PRO A 75 -19.44 -8.06 2.51
N MET A 76 -19.54 -8.48 1.25
CA MET A 76 -19.76 -7.57 0.12
C MET A 76 -21.21 -7.08 0.07
N GLY A 77 -21.43 -5.80 -0.24
CA GLY A 77 -22.77 -5.26 -0.54
C GLY A 77 -23.77 -5.30 0.62
N ALA A 78 -23.31 -5.61 1.84
CA ALA A 78 -24.11 -5.68 3.06
C ALA A 78 -23.36 -5.00 4.21
N GLY A 79 -24.11 -4.58 5.22
CA GLY A 79 -23.57 -3.92 6.39
C GLY A 79 -23.54 -4.84 7.61
N ILE A 80 -22.55 -4.62 8.48
CA ILE A 80 -22.49 -5.22 9.82
C ILE A 80 -22.70 -4.11 10.85
N THR A 81 -23.39 -4.42 11.94
CA THR A 81 -23.68 -3.47 13.01
C THR A 81 -22.91 -3.87 14.24
N LEU A 82 -22.00 -3.01 14.68
CA LEU A 82 -21.26 -3.16 15.92
C LEU A 82 -21.92 -2.29 16.98
N GLN A 83 -22.38 -2.89 18.06
CA GLN A 83 -22.83 -2.12 19.21
C GLN A 83 -21.62 -1.65 20.02
N ALA A 84 -21.57 -0.36 20.38
CA ALA A 84 -20.48 0.19 21.18
C ALA A 84 -20.37 -0.57 22.51
N ASN A 85 -19.20 -1.16 22.80
CA ASN A 85 -18.96 -2.06 23.94
C ASN A 85 -19.89 -3.28 24.02
N GLY A 86 -20.58 -3.59 22.91
CA GLY A 86 -21.59 -4.62 22.83
C GLY A 86 -21.27 -5.65 21.77
N GLN A 87 -22.28 -6.37 21.31
CA GLN A 87 -22.13 -7.48 20.39
C GLN A 87 -22.13 -7.03 18.92
N LEU A 88 -21.47 -7.82 18.07
CA LEU A 88 -21.58 -7.71 16.62
C LEU A 88 -22.88 -8.36 16.12
N LYS A 89 -23.60 -7.66 15.25
CA LYS A 89 -24.79 -8.14 14.54
C LYS A 89 -24.51 -8.09 13.03
N PRO A 90 -24.91 -9.11 12.25
CA PRO A 90 -25.65 -10.32 12.64
C PRO A 90 -24.78 -11.33 13.43
N GLY A 91 -25.43 -12.25 14.14
CA GLY A 91 -24.74 -13.29 14.93
C GLY A 91 -23.95 -14.29 14.06
N PRO A 92 -23.16 -15.20 14.66
CA PRO A 92 -22.17 -16.03 13.97
C PRO A 92 -22.68 -16.78 12.74
N ASP A 93 -23.82 -17.47 12.87
CA ASP A 93 -24.37 -18.29 11.78
C ASP A 93 -24.95 -17.43 10.65
N GLN A 94 -25.64 -16.36 11.02
CA GLN A 94 -26.17 -15.40 10.05
C GLN A 94 -25.05 -14.64 9.34
N TYR A 95 -23.94 -14.37 10.04
CA TYR A 95 -22.75 -13.75 9.49
C TYR A 95 -22.12 -14.62 8.40
N ARG A 96 -21.88 -15.91 8.70
CA ARG A 96 -21.39 -16.89 7.71
C ARG A 96 -22.33 -17.01 6.52
N GLN A 97 -23.64 -17.11 6.78
CA GLN A 97 -24.63 -17.20 5.71
C GLN A 97 -24.65 -15.96 4.82
N LEU A 98 -24.45 -14.79 5.41
CA LEU A 98 -24.43 -13.52 4.70
C LEU A 98 -23.19 -13.43 3.80
N ILE A 99 -22.01 -13.84 4.28
CA ILE A 99 -20.79 -13.92 3.45
C ILE A 99 -20.96 -14.96 2.34
N TYR A 100 -21.54 -16.13 2.63
CA TYR A 100 -21.80 -17.15 1.62
C TYR A 100 -22.72 -16.64 0.50
N LYS A 101 -23.79 -15.90 0.85
CA LYS A 101 -24.77 -15.41 -0.13
C LYS A 101 -24.30 -14.19 -0.91
N LYS A 102 -23.55 -13.30 -0.26
CA LYS A 102 -23.17 -12.00 -0.85
C LYS A 102 -21.73 -11.96 -1.35
N GLY A 103 -20.90 -12.90 -0.93
CA GLY A 103 -19.46 -12.86 -1.14
C GLY A 103 -18.75 -12.04 -0.08
N GLU A 104 -17.43 -12.14 -0.11
CA GLU A 104 -16.50 -11.42 0.75
C GLU A 104 -16.00 -10.16 0.03
N SER A 105 -16.04 -9.02 0.73
CA SER A 105 -15.47 -7.74 0.29
C SER A 105 -13.97 -7.69 0.58
N SER A 106 -13.58 -8.10 1.78
CA SER A 106 -12.22 -8.02 2.28
C SER A 106 -11.98 -9.17 3.24
N ALA A 107 -10.85 -9.86 3.06
CA ALA A 107 -10.47 -10.98 3.92
C ALA A 107 -9.93 -10.51 5.26
N ALA A 108 -9.89 -11.43 6.24
CA ALA A 108 -9.17 -11.17 7.48
C ALA A 108 -7.68 -10.88 7.16
N GLY A 109 -7.17 -9.75 7.64
CA GLY A 109 -5.84 -9.22 7.35
C GLY A 109 -5.73 -8.35 6.09
N ASP A 110 -6.82 -8.17 5.33
CA ASP A 110 -6.79 -7.36 4.12
C ASP A 110 -6.83 -5.85 4.43
N ARG A 111 -6.19 -5.05 3.59
CA ARG A 111 -6.16 -3.59 3.74
C ARG A 111 -7.50 -3.00 3.34
N ILE A 112 -7.99 -2.10 4.18
CA ILE A 112 -9.24 -1.38 3.96
C ILE A 112 -9.04 0.11 4.15
N VAL A 113 -9.90 0.89 3.51
CA VAL A 113 -9.93 2.35 3.66
C VAL A 113 -11.33 2.80 4.00
N ILE A 114 -11.46 3.66 5.00
CA ILE A 114 -12.72 4.36 5.29
C ILE A 114 -12.93 5.42 4.21
N THR A 115 -13.93 5.24 3.37
CA THR A 115 -14.20 6.12 2.22
C THR A 115 -15.31 7.14 2.47
N ALA A 116 -16.18 6.91 3.45
CA ALA A 116 -17.15 7.89 3.90
C ALA A 116 -17.58 7.62 5.34
N VAL A 117 -17.87 8.69 6.08
CA VAL A 117 -18.40 8.64 7.45
C VAL A 117 -19.72 9.40 7.50
N THR A 118 -20.80 8.72 7.87
CA THR A 118 -22.14 9.33 7.99
C THR A 118 -22.64 9.20 9.42
N PHE A 119 -23.10 10.32 9.98
CA PHE A 119 -23.62 10.39 11.33
C PHE A 119 -25.14 10.35 11.33
N LYS A 120 -25.70 9.45 12.11
CA LYS A 120 -27.11 9.37 12.48
C LYS A 120 -27.29 9.72 13.96
N PRO A 121 -28.52 9.96 14.44
CA PRO A 121 -28.75 10.32 15.85
C PRO A 121 -28.19 9.31 16.86
N ASP A 122 -28.17 8.02 16.51
CA ASP A 122 -27.82 6.89 17.36
C ASP A 122 -26.64 6.06 16.84
N SER A 123 -26.09 6.40 15.68
CA SER A 123 -25.11 5.56 15.02
C SER A 123 -24.15 6.32 14.11
N ILE A 124 -22.94 5.80 14.00
CA ILE A 124 -21.92 6.24 13.05
C ILE A 124 -21.80 5.15 11.98
N ILE A 125 -21.99 5.52 10.71
CA ILE A 125 -21.92 4.61 9.57
C ILE A 125 -20.61 4.88 8.84
N LEU A 126 -19.80 3.84 8.69
CA LEU A 126 -18.53 3.87 7.97
C LEU A 126 -18.65 3.02 6.72
N ASP A 127 -18.37 3.64 5.57
CA ASP A 127 -18.31 2.94 4.28
C ASP A 127 -16.85 2.58 3.97
N LEU A 128 -16.59 1.28 3.87
CA LEU A 128 -15.26 0.73 3.62
C LEU A 128 -15.11 0.43 2.13
N ASN A 129 -13.96 0.78 1.55
CA ASN A 129 -13.62 0.49 0.14
C ASN A 129 -14.71 0.92 -0.86
N GLY A 130 -15.25 2.14 -0.68
CA GLY A 130 -16.30 2.71 -1.54
C GLY A 130 -17.73 2.42 -1.08
N GLY A 131 -17.89 1.61 -0.04
CA GLY A 131 -19.16 1.23 0.54
C GLY A 131 -19.88 0.10 -0.23
N PRO A 132 -21.03 -0.37 0.30
CA PRO A 132 -21.74 -1.53 -0.23
C PRO A 132 -22.55 -1.25 -1.50
N TYR A 133 -22.78 0.02 -1.83
CA TYR A 133 -23.62 0.42 -2.96
C TYR A 133 -22.88 1.39 -3.87
N ALA A 134 -23.02 1.20 -5.18
CA ALA A 134 -22.37 2.07 -6.15
C ALA A 134 -23.04 3.44 -6.09
N LYS A 135 -22.23 4.51 -6.04
CA LYS A 135 -22.75 5.87 -6.07
C LYS A 135 -23.44 6.12 -7.41
N HIS A 136 -24.71 6.50 -7.37
CA HIS A 136 -25.49 6.76 -8.58
C HIS A 136 -24.93 7.98 -9.33
N ARG A 137 -24.55 7.80 -10.61
CA ARG A 137 -24.11 8.87 -11.51
C ARG A 137 -25.04 8.89 -12.72
N PHE A 138 -25.79 9.97 -12.90
CA PHE A 138 -26.80 10.05 -13.97
C PHE A 138 -26.19 9.89 -15.38
N LEU A 139 -24.98 10.43 -15.60
CA LEU A 139 -24.27 10.32 -16.89
C LEU A 139 -23.89 8.87 -17.25
N SER A 140 -23.85 7.96 -16.27
CA SER A 140 -23.58 6.54 -16.52
C SER A 140 -24.73 5.81 -17.22
N HIS A 141 -25.92 6.43 -17.26
CA HIS A 141 -27.07 5.93 -18.03
C HIS A 141 -27.23 6.61 -19.39
N VAL A 142 -26.34 7.54 -19.75
CA VAL A 142 -26.40 8.27 -21.02
C VAL A 142 -25.40 7.66 -22.00
N SER A 143 -25.92 7.19 -23.14
CA SER A 143 -25.13 6.73 -24.29
C SER A 143 -25.35 7.66 -25.48
N PHE A 144 -24.29 7.94 -26.23
CA PHE A 144 -24.37 8.68 -27.48
C PHE A 144 -23.80 7.81 -28.60
N ASN A 145 -24.58 7.56 -29.66
CA ASN A 145 -24.20 6.65 -30.76
C ASN A 145 -23.72 5.26 -30.27
N ASP A 146 -24.47 4.62 -29.37
CA ASP A 146 -24.13 3.31 -28.75
C ASP A 146 -22.79 3.25 -27.99
N ALA A 147 -22.12 4.38 -27.81
CA ALA A 147 -20.94 4.51 -26.95
C ALA A 147 -21.34 5.13 -25.60
N PRO A 148 -20.93 4.54 -24.46
CA PRO A 148 -21.17 5.13 -23.16
C PRO A 148 -20.41 6.45 -23.03
N VAL A 149 -21.09 7.50 -22.57
CA VAL A 149 -20.48 8.84 -22.40
C VAL A 149 -19.46 8.86 -21.27
N THR A 150 -19.59 7.95 -20.30
CA THR A 150 -18.66 7.79 -19.19
C THR A 150 -18.13 6.37 -19.12
N ALA A 151 -16.88 6.19 -18.71
CA ALA A 151 -16.37 4.89 -18.31
C ALA A 151 -17.31 4.23 -17.28
N GLN A 152 -17.50 2.92 -17.41
CA GLN A 152 -18.31 2.10 -16.51
C GLN A 152 -17.94 2.41 -15.06
N ALA A 153 -18.93 2.73 -14.22
CA ALA A 153 -18.67 2.98 -12.80
C ALA A 153 -18.07 1.71 -12.15
N PRO A 154 -17.08 1.85 -11.26
CA PRO A 154 -16.55 0.70 -10.53
C PRO A 154 -17.68 0.02 -9.75
N ALA A 155 -17.72 -1.31 -9.81
CA ALA A 155 -18.67 -2.09 -9.04
C ALA A 155 -18.46 -1.81 -7.54
N ALA A 156 -19.54 -1.75 -6.76
CA ALA A 156 -19.44 -1.60 -5.32
C ALA A 156 -19.00 -2.91 -4.69
N THR A 157 -17.69 -3.04 -4.51
CA THR A 157 -17.04 -4.19 -3.88
C THR A 157 -16.85 -3.99 -2.39
N GLY A 158 -17.19 -2.83 -1.86
CA GLY A 158 -16.99 -2.47 -0.46
C GLY A 158 -18.02 -3.06 0.50
N SER A 159 -17.85 -2.68 1.77
CA SER A 159 -18.71 -3.10 2.87
C SER A 159 -19.10 -1.89 3.74
N ARG A 160 -20.07 -2.06 4.63
CA ARG A 160 -20.50 -1.02 5.57
C ARG A 160 -20.39 -1.52 7.00
N VAL A 161 -19.81 -0.70 7.87
CA VAL A 161 -19.81 -0.95 9.32
C VAL A 161 -20.64 0.14 9.98
N THR A 162 -21.62 -0.24 10.78
CA THR A 162 -22.46 0.68 11.55
C THR A 162 -22.13 0.53 13.01
N LEU A 163 -21.53 1.55 13.61
CA LEU A 163 -21.30 1.62 15.05
C LEU A 163 -22.55 2.23 15.71
N SER A 164 -23.29 1.43 16.48
CA SER A 164 -24.53 1.85 17.16
C SER A 164 -24.30 2.13 18.64
N PHE A 165 -24.87 3.22 19.15
CA PHE A 165 -24.74 3.66 20.55
C PHE A 165 -26.10 3.60 21.25
N GLU A 166 -26.09 3.18 22.52
CA GLU A 166 -27.28 3.26 23.36
C GLU A 166 -27.47 4.71 23.85
N GLY A 167 -28.61 5.33 23.51
CA GLY A 167 -28.94 6.69 23.98
C GLY A 167 -28.46 7.85 23.10
N GLY A 168 -27.81 7.56 21.97
CA GLY A 168 -27.32 8.56 21.01
C GLY A 168 -25.81 8.53 20.85
N VAL A 169 -25.28 9.19 19.81
CA VAL A 169 -23.83 9.29 19.62
C VAL A 169 -23.23 10.23 20.69
N PRO A 170 -22.34 9.75 21.56
CA PRO A 170 -21.70 10.57 22.58
C PRO A 170 -20.59 11.45 21.99
N GLU A 171 -20.14 12.46 22.74
CA GLU A 171 -18.96 13.25 22.42
C GLU A 171 -17.71 12.38 22.58
N ILE A 172 -17.24 11.82 21.47
CA ILE A 172 -16.09 10.90 21.42
C ILE A 172 -15.06 11.36 20.40
N SER A 173 -13.82 11.02 20.68
CA SER A 173 -12.67 11.31 19.83
C SER A 173 -12.43 10.22 18.77
N ALA A 174 -11.68 10.55 17.72
CA ALA A 174 -11.33 9.58 16.67
C ALA A 174 -10.58 8.35 17.19
N PRO A 175 -9.59 8.47 18.10
CA PRO A 175 -8.94 7.31 18.71
C PRO A 175 -9.93 6.39 19.46
N GLU A 176 -10.89 6.95 20.17
CA GLU A 176 -11.92 6.16 20.87
C GLU A 176 -12.84 5.43 19.90
N VAL A 177 -13.23 6.07 18.78
CA VAL A 177 -13.99 5.38 17.71
C VAL A 177 -13.17 4.23 17.10
N LYS A 178 -11.88 4.44 16.86
CA LYS A 178 -10.99 3.38 16.35
C LYS A 178 -10.90 2.22 17.35
N ALA A 179 -10.74 2.50 18.64
CA ALA A 179 -10.74 1.49 19.70
C ALA A 179 -12.07 0.73 19.80
N LEU A 180 -13.21 1.41 19.59
CA LEU A 180 -14.52 0.75 19.53
C LEU A 180 -14.66 -0.17 18.32
N LEU A 181 -14.01 0.16 17.20
CA LEU A 181 -14.04 -0.60 15.95
C LEU A 181 -13.02 -1.75 15.91
N GLU A 182 -12.06 -1.79 16.85
CA GLU A 182 -10.97 -2.78 16.95
C GLU A 182 -11.41 -4.23 16.69
N PRO A 183 -12.54 -4.76 17.24
CA PRO A 183 -12.93 -6.15 17.01
C PRO A 183 -13.27 -6.50 15.55
N VAL A 184 -13.45 -5.49 14.71
CA VAL A 184 -13.80 -5.60 13.29
C VAL A 184 -12.67 -5.05 12.42
N LEU A 185 -12.07 -3.92 12.80
CA LEU A 185 -11.09 -3.16 12.04
C LEU A 185 -9.92 -2.75 12.91
N ASP A 186 -8.71 -3.05 12.46
CA ASP A 186 -7.47 -2.64 13.11
C ASP A 186 -6.85 -1.45 12.39
N PHE A 187 -6.69 -0.34 13.12
CA PHE A 187 -6.10 0.89 12.61
C PHE A 187 -4.64 1.05 13.02
N GLY A 188 -4.02 0.03 13.64
CA GLY A 188 -2.60 -0.03 13.98
C GLY A 188 -1.69 -0.21 12.75
N VAL A 189 -2.08 0.33 11.59
CA VAL A 189 -1.26 0.31 10.38
C VAL A 189 -0.03 1.17 10.61
N LYS A 190 1.07 0.54 10.97
CA LYS A 190 2.36 1.23 10.98
C LYS A 190 2.70 1.63 9.55
N THR A 191 3.07 2.90 9.37
CA THR A 191 3.65 3.34 8.11
C THR A 191 4.94 2.55 7.83
N SER A 192 5.39 2.50 6.57
CA SER A 192 6.63 1.75 6.26
C SER A 192 7.83 2.33 7.01
N GLU A 193 7.78 3.62 7.27
CA GLU A 193 8.73 4.42 8.02
C GLU A 193 8.69 4.11 9.52
N GLU A 194 7.51 4.05 10.14
CA GLU A 194 7.32 3.65 11.55
C GLU A 194 7.76 2.21 11.79
N ALA A 195 7.37 1.30 10.89
CA ALA A 195 7.78 -0.11 10.97
C ALA A 195 9.31 -0.24 10.86
N TYR A 196 9.96 0.60 10.05
CA TYR A 196 11.41 0.67 9.97
C TYR A 196 12.02 1.26 11.25
N ALA A 197 11.47 2.35 11.79
CA ALA A 197 11.93 2.96 13.03
C ALA A 197 11.93 1.95 14.19
N ASP A 198 10.92 1.08 14.25
CA ASP A 198 10.82 0.00 15.24
C ASP A 198 11.93 -1.05 15.16
N THR A 199 12.64 -1.16 14.03
CA THR A 199 13.80 -2.06 13.89
C THR A 199 15.10 -1.46 14.40
N LEU A 200 15.13 -0.14 14.65
CA LEU A 200 16.37 0.57 15.00
C LEU A 200 16.76 0.40 16.49
N PRO A 201 18.03 0.65 16.84
CA PRO A 201 18.46 0.72 18.24
C PRO A 201 17.74 1.83 19.01
N ALA A 202 17.58 1.65 20.33
CA ALA A 202 16.95 2.61 21.24
C ALA A 202 17.39 4.09 21.06
N PRO A 203 18.70 4.43 20.96
CA PRO A 203 19.10 5.83 20.81
C PRO A 203 18.59 6.48 19.52
N LEU A 204 18.49 5.73 18.42
CA LEU A 204 17.97 6.25 17.16
C LEU A 204 16.44 6.34 17.19
N LYS A 205 15.78 5.38 17.85
CA LYS A 205 14.33 5.42 18.06
C LYS A 205 13.92 6.65 18.85
N ASP A 206 14.65 6.96 19.92
CA ASP A 206 14.38 8.13 20.76
C ASP A 206 14.58 9.44 19.97
N ALA A 207 15.63 9.52 19.15
CA ALA A 207 15.85 10.66 18.26
C ALA A 207 14.74 10.82 17.22
N ILE A 208 14.30 9.73 16.58
CA ILE A 208 13.18 9.74 15.62
C ILE A 208 11.87 10.15 16.31
N ALA A 209 11.59 9.63 17.50
CA ALA A 209 10.41 9.99 18.28
C ALA A 209 10.43 11.45 18.75
N ALA A 210 11.63 12.01 18.99
CA ALA A 210 11.82 13.44 19.28
C ALA A 210 11.74 14.33 18.03
N HIS A 211 11.62 13.76 16.84
CA HIS A 211 11.72 14.46 15.54
C HIS A 211 13.07 15.15 15.34
N ASP A 212 14.14 14.57 15.87
CA ASP A 212 15.51 15.06 15.75
C ASP A 212 16.29 14.26 14.71
N VAL A 213 17.05 14.97 13.88
CA VAL A 213 17.89 14.39 12.83
C VAL A 213 19.34 14.45 13.26
N LEU A 214 19.96 13.29 13.37
CA LEU A 214 21.37 13.16 13.70
C LEU A 214 22.21 13.09 12.42
N VAL A 215 23.39 13.70 12.45
CA VAL A 215 24.36 13.60 11.37
C VAL A 215 24.81 12.14 11.25
N GLY A 216 24.84 11.63 10.02
CA GLY A 216 25.12 10.24 9.65
C GLY A 216 23.89 9.39 9.34
N MET A 217 22.67 9.88 9.64
CA MET A 217 21.42 9.12 9.42
C MET A 217 21.21 8.84 7.93
N ASN A 218 20.55 7.73 7.59
CA ASN A 218 20.17 7.47 6.20
C ASN A 218 18.89 8.22 5.82
N HIS A 219 18.62 8.42 4.53
CA HIS A 219 17.38 9.06 4.05
C HIS A 219 16.11 8.49 4.69
N ARG A 220 16.02 7.16 4.82
CA ARG A 220 14.86 6.49 5.44
C ARG A 220 14.68 6.86 6.91
N MET A 221 15.77 7.08 7.65
CA MET A 221 15.70 7.50 9.05
C MET A 221 15.23 8.95 9.15
N VAL A 222 15.69 9.82 8.26
CA VAL A 222 15.24 11.21 8.21
C VAL A 222 13.76 11.30 7.82
N LEU A 223 13.31 10.48 6.86
CA LEU A 223 11.89 10.37 6.51
C LEU A 223 11.05 9.85 7.68
N ALA A 224 11.56 8.90 8.47
CA ALA A 224 10.86 8.43 9.66
C ALA A 224 10.80 9.50 10.77
N ALA A 225 11.83 10.34 10.90
CA ALA A 225 11.87 11.42 11.90
C ALA A 225 11.02 12.64 11.51
N LEU A 226 11.15 13.14 10.28
CA LEU A 226 10.56 14.42 9.85
C LEU A 226 9.50 14.29 8.75
N GLY A 227 9.31 13.10 8.18
CA GLY A 227 8.43 12.90 7.04
C GLY A 227 9.02 13.40 5.72
N SER A 228 8.13 13.60 4.74
CA SER A 228 8.52 14.11 3.41
C SER A 228 8.97 15.58 3.48
N PRO A 229 10.09 15.96 2.85
CA PRO A 229 10.57 17.33 2.84
C PRO A 229 9.65 18.25 2.03
N GLU A 230 9.58 19.53 2.39
CA GLU A 230 8.83 20.54 1.62
C GLU A 230 9.54 20.88 0.32
N SER A 231 10.88 20.97 0.37
CA SER A 231 11.72 21.22 -0.79
C SER A 231 12.96 20.33 -0.77
N LYS A 232 13.40 19.94 -1.96
CA LYS A 232 14.57 19.09 -2.18
C LYS A 232 15.42 19.68 -3.29
N VAL A 233 16.64 20.05 -2.94
CA VAL A 233 17.61 20.67 -3.84
C VAL A 233 18.75 19.70 -4.06
N ARG A 234 19.32 19.66 -5.27
CA ARG A 234 20.49 18.84 -5.60
C ARG A 234 21.51 19.72 -6.27
N GLU A 235 22.61 19.96 -5.58
CA GLU A 235 23.64 20.90 -6.02
C GLU A 235 25.03 20.27 -5.97
N HIS A 236 25.97 20.87 -6.70
CA HIS A 236 27.40 20.59 -6.59
C HIS A 236 28.00 21.54 -5.56
N ASP A 237 29.14 21.18 -4.96
CA ASP A 237 29.80 22.12 -4.06
C ASP A 237 30.24 23.34 -4.88
N PRO A 238 29.91 24.57 -4.45
CA PRO A 238 30.29 25.78 -5.19
C PRO A 238 31.81 25.91 -5.34
N ASN A 239 32.60 25.23 -4.50
CA ASN A 239 34.06 25.21 -4.58
C ASN A 239 34.63 24.05 -5.42
N ASP A 240 33.80 23.06 -5.76
CA ASP A 240 34.20 21.89 -6.56
C ASP A 240 33.06 21.41 -7.47
N PRO A 241 32.95 21.99 -8.69
CA PRO A 241 31.88 21.67 -9.64
C PRO A 241 31.88 20.21 -10.12
N ASP A 242 33.03 19.54 -10.08
CA ASP A 242 33.20 18.13 -10.48
C ASP A 242 33.04 17.16 -9.29
N GLY A 243 32.86 17.70 -8.08
CA GLY A 243 32.65 16.95 -6.85
C GLY A 243 31.31 16.20 -6.77
N PRO A 244 31.16 15.29 -5.79
CA PRO A 244 29.93 14.52 -5.59
C PRO A 244 28.75 15.45 -5.32
N ARG A 245 27.63 15.18 -6.00
CA ARG A 245 26.38 15.93 -5.81
C ARG A 245 25.86 15.68 -4.41
N PHE A 246 25.57 16.75 -3.69
CA PHE A 246 24.83 16.66 -2.44
C PHE A 246 23.36 16.98 -2.68
N GLU A 247 22.54 16.42 -1.81
CA GLU A 247 21.10 16.62 -1.83
C GLU A 247 20.72 17.33 -0.53
N GLU A 248 20.12 18.52 -0.60
CA GLU A 248 19.69 19.27 0.57
C GLU A 248 18.17 19.22 0.68
N TRP A 249 17.68 18.76 1.83
CA TRP A 249 16.26 18.72 2.16
C TRP A 249 15.94 19.86 3.11
N ILE A 250 14.89 20.60 2.77
CA ILE A 250 14.45 21.75 3.53
C ILE A 250 13.11 21.41 4.17
N TYR A 251 13.07 21.53 5.48
CA TYR A 251 11.90 21.30 6.31
C TYR A 251 11.46 22.60 6.98
N GLY A 252 10.22 23.00 6.73
CA GLY A 252 9.59 24.19 7.30
C GLY A 252 9.88 25.47 6.52
N HIS A 253 9.11 26.51 6.86
CA HIS A 253 9.18 27.84 6.27
C HIS A 253 9.09 28.92 7.36
N VAL A 254 9.69 30.09 7.11
CA VAL A 254 9.63 31.24 8.01
C VAL A 254 8.16 31.67 8.18
N PRO A 255 7.64 31.87 9.42
CA PRO A 255 8.34 32.09 10.68
C PRO A 255 8.68 30.83 11.51
N GLN A 256 8.35 29.61 11.07
CA GLN A 256 8.63 28.40 11.87
C GLN A 256 10.14 28.05 11.85
N THR A 257 10.55 27.11 12.72
CA THR A 257 11.93 26.62 12.76
C THR A 257 12.24 25.88 11.46
N VAL A 258 13.21 26.36 10.69
CA VAL A 258 13.63 25.75 9.43
C VAL A 258 14.80 24.81 9.69
N ARG A 259 14.75 23.61 9.13
CA ARG A 259 15.84 22.63 9.19
C ARG A 259 16.35 22.34 7.78
N PHE A 260 17.65 22.46 7.59
CA PHE A 260 18.34 22.10 6.35
C PHE A 260 19.14 20.83 6.60
N VAL A 261 18.84 19.77 5.87
CA VAL A 261 19.51 18.47 6.00
C VAL A 261 20.25 18.19 4.70
N ARG A 262 21.58 18.28 4.73
CA ARG A 262 22.45 17.97 3.60
C ARG A 262 22.82 16.49 3.64
N PHE A 263 22.61 15.83 2.52
CA PHE A 263 22.94 14.43 2.27
C PHE A 263 24.11 14.34 1.30
N GLU A 264 25.03 13.44 1.59
CA GLU A 264 26.06 12.98 0.67
C GLU A 264 25.84 11.48 0.43
N GLY A 265 25.49 11.11 -0.81
CA GLY A 265 25.06 9.75 -1.10
C GLY A 265 23.76 9.40 -0.37
N ASP A 266 23.79 8.44 0.56
CA ASP A 266 22.62 8.02 1.35
C ASP A 266 22.63 8.57 2.79
N ARG A 267 23.69 9.29 3.20
CA ARG A 267 23.92 9.68 4.61
C ARG A 267 23.83 11.19 4.79
N VAL A 268 23.32 11.62 5.94
CA VAL A 268 23.35 13.02 6.36
C VAL A 268 24.79 13.42 6.68
N SER A 269 25.30 14.45 6.01
CA SER A 269 26.63 15.01 6.27
C SER A 269 26.56 16.28 7.12
N GLN A 270 25.48 17.07 7.00
CA GLN A 270 25.32 18.31 7.75
C GLN A 270 23.86 18.60 8.05
N VAL A 271 23.56 19.03 9.28
CA VAL A 271 22.23 19.54 9.68
C VAL A 271 22.38 20.98 10.12
N LYS A 272 21.56 21.89 9.57
CA LYS A 272 21.48 23.28 10.00
C LYS A 272 20.09 23.58 10.54
N ILE A 273 20.00 24.06 11.77
CA ILE A 273 18.74 24.39 12.42
C ILE A 273 18.66 25.90 12.59
N ALA A 274 17.68 26.52 11.94
CA ALA A 274 17.37 27.94 12.05
C ALA A 274 16.08 28.12 12.88
N ALA A 275 16.24 28.22 14.19
CA ALA A 275 15.15 28.51 15.12
C ALA A 275 14.98 30.03 15.31
N MET A 276 13.73 30.49 15.49
CA MET A 276 13.45 31.92 15.70
C MET A 276 14.19 32.47 16.93
N GLY A 277 14.98 33.52 16.74
CA GLY A 277 15.68 34.21 17.83
C GLY A 277 16.92 33.51 18.37
N LYS A 278 17.32 32.36 17.79
CA LYS A 278 18.59 31.70 18.09
C LYS A 278 19.55 31.81 16.91
N PRO A 279 20.87 31.83 17.13
CA PRO A 279 21.85 31.68 16.05
C PRO A 279 21.66 30.30 15.38
N MET A 280 21.97 30.21 14.09
CA MET A 280 21.87 28.96 13.33
C MET A 280 22.80 27.90 13.92
N GLU A 281 22.24 26.80 14.40
CA GLU A 281 23.00 25.66 14.93
C GLU A 281 23.43 24.78 13.75
N VAL A 282 24.72 24.49 13.63
CA VAL A 282 25.30 23.67 12.55
C VAL A 282 25.92 22.44 13.17
N HIS A 283 25.40 21.27 12.80
CA HIS A 283 25.90 19.98 13.22
C HIS A 283 26.60 19.33 12.02
N ASP A 284 27.89 19.03 12.16
CA ASP A 284 28.75 18.44 11.12
C ASP A 284 29.45 17.14 11.58
N GLN A 285 29.43 16.84 12.88
CA GLN A 285 30.03 15.63 13.43
C GLN A 285 29.03 14.48 13.45
N ASN A 286 29.47 13.27 13.11
CA ASN A 286 28.64 12.07 13.16
C ASN A 286 28.17 11.78 14.60
N GLU A 287 26.86 11.77 14.81
CA GLU A 287 26.21 11.61 16.12
C GLU A 287 25.60 10.21 16.32
N LEU A 288 25.75 9.29 15.34
CA LEU A 288 25.23 7.91 15.42
C LEU A 288 26.02 6.94 16.31
N GLY A 289 27.10 7.40 16.93
CA GLY A 289 28.00 6.56 17.71
C GLY A 289 28.56 5.40 16.87
N ASP A 290 28.45 4.17 17.39
CA ASP A 290 28.94 2.94 16.73
C ASP A 290 27.96 2.34 15.70
N TYR A 291 26.76 2.93 15.55
CA TYR A 291 25.77 2.38 14.64
C TYR A 291 26.08 2.77 13.19
N LEU A 292 26.65 1.83 12.46
CA LEU A 292 26.78 1.92 11.01
C LEU A 292 25.54 1.28 10.39
N PRO A 293 24.60 2.06 9.81
CA PRO A 293 23.48 1.47 9.11
C PRO A 293 24.01 0.56 7.99
N PRO A 294 23.43 -0.64 7.83
CA PRO A 294 23.86 -1.58 6.82
C PRO A 294 23.79 -0.90 5.44
N PRO A 295 24.78 -1.14 4.55
CA PRO A 295 24.71 -0.61 3.21
C PRO A 295 23.39 -1.05 2.57
N PRO A 296 22.75 -0.20 1.73
CA PRO A 296 21.52 -0.53 1.04
C PRO A 296 21.78 -1.68 0.07
N THR A 297 21.76 -2.89 0.59
CA THR A 297 21.97 -4.11 -0.17
C THR A 297 20.65 -4.39 -0.85
N ARG A 298 20.53 -3.98 -2.13
CA ARG A 298 19.53 -4.60 -3.00
C ARG A 298 20.04 -6.02 -3.22
N GLU A 299 19.55 -6.95 -2.41
CA GLU A 299 19.79 -8.36 -2.66
C GLU A 299 19.03 -8.71 -3.92
N ILE A 300 19.74 -8.69 -5.05
CA ILE A 300 19.19 -9.07 -6.36
C ILE A 300 18.91 -10.56 -6.23
N ALA A 301 17.63 -10.94 -6.37
CA ALA A 301 17.20 -12.32 -6.29
C ALA A 301 18.09 -13.20 -7.19
N LEU A 302 18.52 -14.33 -6.60
CA LEU A 302 19.34 -15.41 -7.15
C LEU A 302 19.33 -15.47 -8.70
N GLY A 303 20.38 -14.94 -9.36
CA GLY A 303 20.55 -15.10 -10.82
C GLY A 303 21.51 -14.13 -11.50
N ASP A 304 21.62 -12.88 -11.04
CA ASP A 304 22.46 -11.87 -11.69
C ASP A 304 23.70 -11.50 -10.87
N ALA A 305 24.81 -11.26 -11.58
CA ALA A 305 26.12 -11.01 -10.99
C ALA A 305 26.16 -9.73 -10.14
N LYS A 306 26.76 -9.82 -8.96
CA LYS A 306 27.11 -8.65 -8.13
C LYS A 306 28.13 -7.79 -8.89
N PRO A 307 28.05 -6.45 -8.84
CA PRO A 307 29.05 -5.58 -9.44
C PRO A 307 30.41 -5.84 -8.76
N GLY A 308 31.35 -6.48 -9.48
CA GLY A 308 32.71 -6.73 -9.01
C GLY A 308 33.17 -8.19 -8.94
N ASP A 309 32.30 -9.17 -9.24
CA ASP A 309 32.71 -10.58 -9.23
C ASP A 309 33.21 -11.02 -10.62
N THR A 310 34.53 -11.17 -10.77
CA THR A 310 35.21 -11.66 -11.99
C THR A 310 35.26 -13.19 -12.06
N GLN A 311 34.28 -13.89 -11.50
CA GLN A 311 34.21 -15.35 -11.62
C GLN A 311 33.48 -15.76 -12.90
N GLN A 312 34.30 -15.97 -13.92
CA GLN A 312 33.97 -16.53 -15.21
C GLN A 312 33.58 -18.01 -15.05
N GLY A 313 32.29 -18.31 -15.00
CA GLY A 313 31.82 -19.70 -14.87
C GLY A 313 30.31 -19.88 -15.01
N THR A 314 29.88 -20.35 -16.18
CA THR A 314 28.54 -20.88 -16.50
C THR A 314 27.36 -19.91 -16.41
N HIS A 315 27.36 -18.89 -17.27
CA HIS A 315 26.12 -18.19 -17.61
C HIS A 315 25.35 -19.01 -18.66
N THR A 316 24.13 -19.46 -18.32
CA THR A 316 23.15 -19.84 -19.34
C THR A 316 22.76 -18.59 -20.11
N ALA A 317 23.08 -18.53 -21.40
CA ALA A 317 22.71 -17.41 -22.26
C ALA A 317 21.20 -17.15 -22.19
N PRO A 318 20.76 -15.88 -22.21
CA PRO A 318 19.34 -15.56 -22.20
C PRO A 318 18.63 -16.28 -23.35
N PRO A 319 17.40 -16.79 -23.15
CA PRO A 319 16.69 -17.54 -24.17
C PRO A 319 16.50 -16.65 -25.41
N THR A 320 17.19 -16.99 -26.50
CA THR A 320 17.08 -16.26 -27.75
C THR A 320 15.92 -16.82 -28.56
N LEU A 321 15.20 -15.96 -29.30
CA LEU A 321 14.16 -16.36 -30.27
C LEU A 321 14.74 -17.06 -31.52
N ARG A 322 16.01 -17.47 -31.51
CA ARG A 322 16.72 -18.03 -32.67
C ARG A 322 16.44 -19.53 -32.79
N LYS A 323 16.29 -19.99 -34.04
CA LYS A 323 16.23 -21.43 -34.35
C LYS A 323 17.66 -21.99 -34.38
N PRO A 324 17.88 -23.26 -33.98
CA PRO A 324 19.20 -23.87 -34.03
C PRO A 324 19.75 -23.87 -35.47
N GLY A 325 20.88 -23.18 -35.72
CA GLY A 325 21.60 -23.21 -37.00
C GLY A 325 21.87 -21.86 -37.68
N ASP A 326 21.38 -20.74 -37.16
CA ASP A 326 21.71 -19.42 -37.72
C ASP A 326 23.13 -18.97 -37.29
N PRO A 327 23.95 -18.40 -38.20
CA PRO A 327 25.31 -17.96 -37.90
C PRO A 327 25.33 -16.76 -36.93
N ASP A 328 26.35 -16.73 -36.07
CA ASP A 328 26.56 -15.63 -35.11
C ASP A 328 26.95 -14.33 -35.83
N PRO A 329 26.40 -13.16 -35.44
CA PRO A 329 26.87 -11.88 -35.94
C PRO A 329 28.29 -11.58 -35.41
N PRO A 330 29.11 -10.84 -36.18
CA PRO A 330 30.45 -10.47 -35.75
C PRO A 330 30.41 -9.65 -34.45
N PRO A 331 31.43 -9.77 -33.59
CA PRO A 331 31.44 -9.16 -32.27
C PRO A 331 31.44 -7.63 -32.39
N ASN A 332 30.31 -7.03 -32.02
CA ASN A 332 30.14 -5.59 -31.93
C ASN A 332 30.68 -5.09 -30.59
N THR A 333 31.81 -4.39 -30.64
CA THR A 333 32.27 -3.53 -29.55
C THR A 333 31.23 -2.44 -29.30
N SER A 334 30.86 -2.24 -28.03
CA SER A 334 30.02 -1.16 -27.49
C SER A 334 28.52 -1.18 -27.83
N GLY A 335 27.73 -1.81 -26.95
CA GLY A 335 26.67 -1.17 -26.15
C GLY A 335 25.60 -0.27 -26.78
N GLN A 336 25.39 -0.26 -28.10
CA GLN A 336 24.26 0.46 -28.71
C GLN A 336 23.25 -0.51 -29.32
N VAL A 337 22.01 -0.43 -28.83
CA VAL A 337 20.86 -1.13 -29.41
C VAL A 337 20.55 -0.48 -30.76
N GLN A 338 20.73 -1.20 -31.86
CA GLN A 338 20.38 -0.70 -33.19
C GLN A 338 18.86 -0.70 -33.38
N PHE A 339 18.28 0.49 -33.56
CA PHE A 339 16.89 0.62 -33.99
C PHE A 339 16.77 0.25 -35.48
N PRO A 340 15.66 -0.40 -35.92
CA PRO A 340 15.44 -0.70 -37.33
C PRO A 340 15.36 0.59 -38.13
N THR A 341 16.22 0.72 -39.15
CA THR A 341 16.16 1.84 -40.08
C THR A 341 14.85 1.74 -40.88
N GLN A 342 14.03 2.80 -40.79
CA GLN A 342 12.79 2.95 -41.53
C GLN A 342 13.06 2.76 -43.03
N LYS A 343 12.34 1.83 -43.66
CA LYS A 343 12.28 1.68 -45.12
C LYS A 343 11.89 3.02 -45.73
N GLN A 344 12.73 3.52 -46.63
CA GLN A 344 12.45 4.67 -47.48
C GLN A 344 11.19 4.41 -48.31
N SER A 345 10.20 5.29 -48.17
CA SER A 345 9.08 5.44 -49.10
C SER A 345 9.34 6.63 -50.03
N PRO A 346 8.82 6.62 -51.27
CA PRO A 346 9.35 7.43 -52.37
C PRO A 346 8.93 8.90 -52.30
N THR A 347 9.81 9.73 -52.88
CA THR A 347 9.78 11.18 -53.13
C THR A 347 8.39 11.80 -53.28
N ALA A 348 8.09 12.78 -52.42
CA ALA A 348 7.07 13.81 -52.67
C ALA A 348 7.74 15.16 -52.97
N ALA A 349 7.23 15.87 -53.98
CA ALA A 349 7.75 17.08 -54.60
C ALA A 349 7.85 18.30 -53.65
N PRO A 350 8.69 19.32 -53.95
CA PRO A 350 8.97 20.42 -53.05
C PRO A 350 7.83 21.46 -53.02
N ILE A 351 7.49 21.93 -51.81
CA ILE A 351 6.53 23.01 -51.56
C ILE A 351 7.33 24.34 -51.47
N PRO A 352 6.88 25.48 -52.05
CA PRO A 352 7.65 26.72 -52.09
C PRO A 352 7.77 27.40 -50.72
N ALA A 353 8.92 28.04 -50.49
CA ALA A 353 9.28 28.72 -49.25
C ALA A 353 8.39 29.95 -48.95
N THR A 354 7.88 30.02 -47.73
CA THR A 354 7.26 31.22 -47.13
C THR A 354 8.33 32.09 -46.46
N VAL A 355 8.29 33.38 -46.79
CA VAL A 355 9.19 34.46 -46.40
C VAL A 355 8.97 34.85 -44.92
N PRO A 356 10.02 35.15 -44.12
CA PRO A 356 9.85 35.58 -42.73
C PRO A 356 9.34 37.04 -42.65
N PRO A 357 8.44 37.38 -41.69
CA PRO A 357 7.97 38.75 -41.53
C PRO A 357 9.01 39.64 -40.85
N ALA A 358 9.12 40.86 -41.38
CA ALA A 358 10.05 41.91 -40.99
C ALA A 358 9.73 42.54 -39.63
N SER A 359 10.79 42.94 -38.93
CA SER A 359 10.80 43.73 -37.71
C SER A 359 10.29 45.16 -37.93
N THR A 360 9.32 45.60 -37.12
CA THR A 360 8.83 46.99 -37.09
C THR A 360 9.64 47.82 -36.07
N PRO A 361 10.12 49.03 -36.41
CA PRO A 361 10.86 49.90 -35.49
C PRO A 361 9.94 50.76 -34.58
N PRO A 362 10.48 51.39 -33.53
CA PRO A 362 9.69 52.12 -32.54
C PRO A 362 9.36 53.54 -33.02
N SER A 363 8.18 54.04 -32.64
CA SER A 363 7.82 55.45 -32.76
C SER A 363 7.43 56.03 -31.40
N GLN A 364 7.83 57.28 -31.25
CA GLN A 364 7.84 58.16 -30.07
C GLN A 364 6.52 58.30 -29.31
#